data_AF-A0A1S1H924-F1
#
_entry.id   AF-A0A1S1H924-F1
#
_cell.length_a   1.000
_cell.length_b   1.000
_cell.length_c   1.000
_cell.angle_alpha   90.00
_cell.angle_beta   90.00
_cell.angle_gamma   90.00
#
_symmetry.space_group_name_H-M   'P 1'
#
loop_
_entity.id
_entity.type
_entity.pdbx_description
1 polymer ?
#
loop_
_entity_poly.entity_id
_entity_poly.type
_entity_poly.pdbx_seq_one_letter_code
_entity_poly.pdbx_strand_id
1 'polypeptide(L)' 'MRKAAIAIALLATLAACGSREALRPAPGNSLPPKPAMAPTQPTTTDLLTPRPQERPERSEELLRQSEERRDDRFDLPPQ' A
#
# COMPACT_ATOMS: atom_id res chain seq x y z
N MET A 1 9.66 -33.13 -21.22
CA MET A 1 8.45 -33.09 -20.36
C MET A 1 8.76 -32.83 -18.88
N ARG A 2 9.68 -33.56 -18.23
CA ARG A 2 10.04 -33.32 -16.81
C ARG A 2 10.47 -31.88 -16.47
N LYS A 3 11.31 -31.25 -17.30
CA LYS A 3 11.78 -29.86 -17.08
C LYS A 3 10.63 -28.84 -17.12
N ALA A 4 9.67 -29.04 -18.02
CA ALA A 4 8.48 -28.19 -18.12
C ALA A 4 7.57 -28.35 -16.90
N ALA A 5 7.38 -29.58 -16.42
CA ALA A 5 6.62 -29.84 -15.20
C ALA A 5 7.25 -29.17 -13.96
N ILE A 6 8.58 -29.20 -13.84
CA ILE A 6 9.31 -28.52 -12.74
C ILE A 6 9.15 -27.00 -12.84
N ALA A 7 9.26 -26.43 -14.04
CA ALA A 7 9.09 -24.99 -14.24
C ALA A 7 7.66 -24.51 -13.89
N ILE A 8 6.65 -25.29 -14.27
CA ILE A 8 5.24 -25.00 -13.94
C ILE A 8 5.00 -25.09 -12.43
N ALA A 9 5.55 -26.11 -11.76
CA ALA A 9 5.44 -26.26 -10.31
C ALA A 9 6.07 -25.07 -9.56
N LEU A 10 7.24 -24.58 -10.01
CA LEU A 10 7.88 -23.39 -9.43
C LEU A 10 7.01 -22.13 -9.60
N LEU A 11 6.49 -21.89 -10.81
CA LEU A 11 5.63 -20.73 -11.09
C LEU A 11 4.33 -20.76 -10.27
N ALA A 12 3.77 -21.95 -10.02
CA ALA A 12 2.57 -22.09 -9.19
C ALA A 12 2.78 -21.65 -7.74
N THR A 13 4.00 -21.77 -7.19
CA THR A 13 4.29 -21.31 -5.82
C THR A 13 4.28 -19.79 -5.69
N LEU A 14 4.58 -19.03 -6.75
CA LEU A 14 4.50 -17.58 -6.75
C LEU A 14 3.06 -17.06 -6.63
N ALA A 15 2.08 -17.83 -7.11
CA ALA A 15 0.66 -17.46 -7.01
C ALA A 15 0.12 -17.56 -5.57
N ALA A 16 0.80 -18.29 -4.67
CA ALA A 16 0.36 -18.47 -3.29
C ALA A 16 0.71 -17.28 -2.37
N CYS A 17 1.60 -16.38 -2.77
CA CYS A 17 2.10 -15.29 -1.92
C CYS A 17 1.27 -13.97 -2.01
N GLY A 18 -0.05 -14.08 -2.21
CA GLY A 18 -0.89 -12.91 -2.50
C GLY A 18 -2.36 -13.02 -2.13
N SER A 19 -2.74 -13.94 -1.22
CA SER A 19 -4.13 -14.09 -0.79
C SER A 19 -4.68 -12.79 -0.19
N ARG A 20 -5.76 -12.27 -0.78
CA ARG A 20 -6.49 -11.09 -0.28
C ARG A 20 -7.73 -11.55 0.47
N GLU A 21 -7.57 -11.96 1.72
CA GLU A 21 -8.70 -12.14 2.64
C GLU A 21 -8.79 -10.93 3.58
N ALA A 22 -9.98 -10.69 4.15
CA ALA A 22 -10.13 -9.72 5.22
C ALA A 22 -9.18 -10.06 6.38
N LEU A 23 -8.35 -9.09 6.77
CA LEU A 23 -7.44 -9.22 7.89
C LEU A 23 -8.23 -9.44 9.19
N ARG A 24 -7.72 -10.32 10.04
CA ARG A 24 -8.22 -10.57 11.39
C ARG A 24 -7.07 -10.36 12.38
N PRO A 25 -7.35 -9.95 13.63
CA PRO A 25 -6.33 -9.91 14.67
C PRO A 25 -5.63 -11.27 14.81
N ALA A 26 -4.35 -11.24 15.16
CA ALA A 26 -3.63 -12.46 15.47
C ALA A 26 -4.32 -13.21 16.63
N PRO A 27 -4.22 -14.55 16.70
CA PRO A 27 -4.83 -15.34 17.77
C PRO A 27 -4.48 -14.78 19.15
N GLY A 28 -5.49 -14.62 20.01
CA GLY A 28 -5.34 -14.03 21.35
C GLY A 28 -5.30 -12.51 21.42
N ASN A 29 -5.32 -11.80 20.27
CA ASN A 29 -5.37 -10.34 20.23
C ASN A 29 -6.78 -9.83 19.88
N SER A 30 -7.11 -8.64 20.37
CA SER A 30 -8.33 -7.92 20.02
C SER A 30 -8.02 -6.76 19.07
N LEU A 31 -9.07 -6.14 18.54
CA LEU A 31 -8.94 -4.83 17.89
C LEU A 31 -8.42 -3.79 18.91
N PRO A 32 -7.79 -2.70 18.43
CA PRO A 32 -7.48 -1.54 19.25
C PRO A 32 -8.72 -1.02 19.98
N PRO A 33 -8.57 -0.44 21.18
CA PRO A 33 -9.70 0.11 21.91
C PRO A 33 -10.40 1.21 21.11
N LYS A 34 -11.74 1.27 21.25
CA LYS A 34 -12.57 2.31 20.63
C LYS A 34 -12.07 3.71 21.02
N PRO A 35 -11.98 4.66 20.07
CA PRO A 35 -11.74 6.06 20.40
C PRO A 35 -12.80 6.62 21.34
N ALA A 36 -12.40 7.51 22.25
CA ALA A 36 -13.27 8.01 23.33
C ALA A 36 -14.61 8.60 22.83
N MET A 37 -14.58 9.30 21.69
CA MET A 37 -15.76 9.96 21.12
C MET A 37 -16.43 9.17 20.00
N ALA A 38 -15.95 7.96 19.68
CA ALA A 38 -16.57 7.16 18.63
C ALA A 38 -17.87 6.50 19.16
N PRO A 39 -18.99 6.56 18.42
CA PRO A 39 -20.25 5.95 18.86
C PRO A 39 -20.14 4.42 18.93
N THR A 40 -19.39 3.81 18.01
CA THR A 40 -19.21 2.37 17.86
C THR A 40 -17.74 1.98 17.69
N GLN A 41 -17.41 0.72 17.96
CA GLN A 41 -16.08 0.17 17.72
C GLN A 41 -15.83 0.08 16.19
N PRO A 42 -14.71 0.63 15.67
CA PRO A 42 -14.36 0.49 14.26
C PRO A 42 -14.14 -0.97 13.86
N THR A 43 -14.55 -1.34 12.65
CA THR A 43 -14.25 -2.66 12.06
C THR A 43 -12.81 -2.72 11.55
N THR A 44 -12.30 -3.92 11.22
CA THR A 44 -10.98 -4.05 10.60
C THR A 44 -10.87 -3.25 9.30
N THR A 45 -11.95 -3.24 8.49
CA THR A 45 -11.98 -2.47 7.24
C THR A 45 -11.89 -0.96 7.50
N ASP A 46 -12.61 -0.46 8.51
CA ASP A 46 -12.57 0.96 8.86
C ASP A 46 -11.16 1.38 9.31
N LEU A 47 -10.48 0.54 10.09
CA LEU A 47 -9.13 0.82 10.59
C LEU A 47 -8.06 0.77 9.49
N LEU A 48 -8.28 -0.02 8.43
CA LEU A 48 -7.35 -0.15 7.31
C LEU A 48 -7.64 0.83 6.18
N THR A 49 -8.76 1.57 6.24
CA THR A 49 -9.16 2.53 5.21
C THR A 49 -8.70 3.93 5.62
N PRO A 50 -7.68 4.51 4.96
CA PRO A 50 -7.18 5.83 5.33
C PRO A 50 -8.23 6.91 5.01
N ARG A 51 -8.42 7.82 5.95
CA ARG A 51 -9.28 9.00 5.80
C ARG A 51 -8.59 10.06 4.93
N PRO A 52 -9.34 11.00 4.34
CA PRO A 52 -8.76 12.09 3.54
C PRO A 52 -7.72 12.93 4.31
N GLN A 53 -7.88 13.10 5.62
CA GLN A 53 -6.92 13.84 6.44
C GLN A 53 -5.62 13.03 6.70
N GLU A 54 -5.70 11.70 6.65
CA GLU A 54 -4.56 10.80 6.87
C GLU A 54 -3.76 10.58 5.59
N ARG A 55 -4.45 10.58 4.45
CA ARG A 55 -3.84 10.48 3.13
C ARG A 55 -4.52 11.42 2.14
N PRO A 56 -4.19 12.73 2.19
CA PRO A 56 -4.79 13.71 1.31
C PRO A 56 -4.42 13.45 -0.15
N GLU A 57 -5.37 13.74 -1.03
CA GLU A 57 -5.13 13.72 -2.47
C GLU A 57 -4.35 14.97 -2.90
N ARG A 58 -3.49 14.83 -3.91
CA ARG A 58 -2.80 15.95 -4.55
C ARG A 58 -3.72 16.58 -5.59
N SER A 59 -4.71 17.37 -5.16
CA SER A 59 -5.76 17.92 -6.03
C SER A 59 -5.29 19.03 -6.98
N GLU A 60 -4.25 19.79 -6.60
CA GLU A 60 -3.72 20.91 -7.41
C GLU A 60 -2.46 20.55 -8.19
N GLU A 61 -2.01 19.30 -8.08
CA GLU A 61 -0.86 18.81 -8.81
C GLU A 61 -1.30 18.28 -10.18
N LEU A 62 -0.73 18.84 -11.25
CA LEU A 62 -0.93 18.32 -12.61
C LEU A 62 -0.15 17.01 -12.82
N LEU A 63 1.01 16.86 -12.16
CA LEU A 63 1.87 15.69 -12.23
C LEU A 63 1.40 14.57 -11.28
N ARG A 64 0.76 13.54 -11.84
CA ARG A 64 0.30 12.37 -11.06
C ARG A 64 1.44 11.50 -10.52
N GLN A 65 2.63 11.63 -11.09
CA GLN A 65 3.81 10.86 -10.72
C GLN A 65 5.05 11.73 -10.85
N SER A 66 6.15 11.29 -10.24
CA SER A 66 7.42 12.00 -10.35
C SER A 66 7.97 11.86 -11.78
N GLU A 67 8.39 12.97 -12.36
CA GLU A 67 9.08 13.03 -13.65
C GLU A 67 10.50 13.56 -13.45
N GLU A 68 11.40 13.13 -14.32
CA GLU A 68 12.78 13.61 -14.30
C GLU A 68 12.83 15.10 -14.65
N ARG A 69 13.53 15.88 -13.83
CA ARG A 69 13.69 17.32 -14.07
C ARG A 69 14.54 17.53 -15.31
N ARG A 70 14.12 18.46 -16.17
CA ARG A 70 14.95 18.92 -17.28
C ARG A 70 16.21 19.57 -16.73
N ASP A 71 17.30 19.40 -17.47
CA ASP A 71 18.59 20.05 -17.18
C ASP A 71 18.39 21.56 -16.96
N ASP A 72 18.86 22.05 -15.81
CA ASP A 72 18.65 23.44 -15.41
C ASP A 72 19.76 24.32 -15.99
N ARG A 73 19.39 25.11 -17.00
CA ARG A 73 20.31 26.00 -17.70
C ARG A 73 20.91 27.08 -16.78
N PHE A 74 20.35 27.28 -15.60
CA PHE A 74 20.81 28.25 -14.61
C PHE A 74 21.59 27.62 -13.46
N ASP A 75 21.76 26.30 -13.43
CA ASP A 75 22.64 25.59 -12.49
C ASP A 75 24.11 25.72 -12.91
N LEU A 76 24.58 26.97 -12.93
CA LEU A 76 25.95 27.32 -13.29
C LEU A 76 26.85 27.25 -12.05
N PRO A 77 28.10 26.79 -12.18
CA PRO A 77 29.04 26.75 -11.06
C PRO A 77 29.39 28.17 -10.55
N PRO A 78 29.72 28.32 -9.25
CA PRO A 78 30.24 29.57 -8.70
C PRO A 78 31.60 29.95 -9.34
N GLN A 79 31.88 31.26 -9.42
CA GLN A 79 33.14 31.80 -9.97
C GLN A 79 34.19 32.10 -8.89
#